data_AF-A0A7C4KNY4-F1
#
_entry.id   AF-A0A7C4KNY4-F1
#
_cell.length_a   1.000
_cell.length_b   1.000
_cell.length_c   1.000
_cell.angle_alpha   90.00
_cell.angle_beta   90.00
_cell.angle_gamma   90.00
#
_symmetry.space_group_name_H-M   'P 1'
#
loop_
_entity.id
_entity.type
_entity.pdbx_description
1 polymer ?
#
loop_
_entity_poly.entity_id
_entity_poly.type
_entity_poly.pdbx_seq_one_letter_code
_entity_poly.pdbx_strand_id
1 'polypeptide(L)'
;MPELPAQPKTPPAAKSPASGDDHPWKEPARRVAWVAGIYCALLSLALMVSYFQSRRTNPVDHPQLTALKAALVQKPTDDQLKQQIRDLDLQLRAAHFRYVARVQLSGWMLLGGALILLPALHFATWRRRLPRPGKYVARPDLYERDARLSRMAVGAVAALGLGLALWSVKSSQSDLNVVLAKTSSSTNEQNAVQKAVDTSFPSREEMARQWPRFRGFEGSGVAYWTNLPTRWDGTSGEGIIWKTPMPYGSPNSPVVWSNRVFMTGANSAQREVFCVDATNGQLLWRRPVGQPGKPLPPEDEEGRFFAPSTCATDGRRVYVVFETGDLAALDYSGRIVWSKNLGKPDNQYGHSASLEVHKNLLIVQWDQGDEESGKSVIFAFNTATGAEVWKTAPRPVGASWGTPIVAQAANRLQLVAVGNPWLMSYDPDTGAELWRAQVCHGEVTPSPIVAGDRVITANEELVVTKPDGSGDVTKTHVLWKQLDGIPDISSPLSDGQYVYLLTSSGILTVYELATGKRQYEHELETDFKASPAAGGGRLYFFAENGLTIMAAPGPKFQELGRCPLPDSVLATPALVDGRIYIRGKTNLYCVGIKQP
;
A
#
# COMPACT_ATOMS: atom_id res chain seq x y z
N MET A 1 24.10 86.99 47.53
CA MET A 1 24.11 85.52 47.74
C MET A 1 22.76 85.15 48.34
N PRO A 2 21.87 84.39 47.67
CA PRO A 2 20.53 84.19 48.20
C PRO A 2 20.36 82.79 48.83
N GLU A 3 20.05 82.75 50.13
CA GLU A 3 19.65 81.54 50.86
C GLU A 3 18.12 81.48 51.04
N LEU A 4 17.54 80.50 50.35
CA LEU A 4 16.49 79.54 50.70
C LEU A 4 15.28 79.95 51.58
N PRO A 5 14.04 79.80 51.07
CA PRO A 5 12.81 79.80 51.87
C PRO A 5 12.44 78.40 52.41
N ALA A 6 11.66 78.40 53.49
CA ALA A 6 11.29 77.28 54.36
C ALA A 6 10.38 76.20 53.73
N GLN A 7 10.46 74.99 54.32
CA GLN A 7 9.86 73.71 53.92
C GLN A 7 8.33 73.61 54.08
N PRO A 8 7.61 72.88 53.18
CA PRO A 8 6.20 72.55 53.34
C PRO A 8 5.94 71.19 54.05
N LYS A 9 4.76 71.09 54.67
CA LYS A 9 4.23 69.99 55.51
C LYS A 9 4.10 68.64 54.81
N THR A 10 4.31 67.56 55.57
CA THR A 10 4.15 66.14 55.19
C THR A 10 2.68 65.70 55.05
N PRO A 11 2.32 64.90 54.03
CA PRO A 11 1.06 64.16 53.97
C PRO A 11 1.14 62.78 54.65
N PRO A 12 0.00 62.19 55.08
CA PRO A 12 -0.04 61.00 55.93
C PRO A 12 0.25 59.68 55.18
N ALA A 13 0.75 58.70 55.93
CA ALA A 13 1.19 57.39 55.47
C ALA A 13 0.09 56.59 54.74
N ALA A 14 0.41 56.13 53.53
CA ALA A 14 -0.41 55.16 52.80
C ALA A 14 -0.28 53.76 53.44
N LYS A 15 -1.44 53.13 53.68
CA LYS A 15 -1.57 51.76 54.20
C LYS A 15 -0.79 50.76 53.33
N SER A 16 -0.04 49.87 53.96
CA SER A 16 0.64 48.75 53.30
C SER A 16 -0.37 47.85 52.58
N PRO A 17 -0.17 47.49 51.30
CA PRO A 17 -0.96 46.42 50.69
C PRO A 17 -0.59 45.09 51.35
N ALA A 18 -1.63 44.36 51.74
CA ALA A 18 -1.56 43.03 52.33
C ALA A 18 -0.70 42.07 51.50
N SER A 19 0.10 41.26 52.19
CA SER A 19 0.84 40.13 51.66
C SER A 19 -0.09 39.18 50.88
N GLY A 20 0.12 39.06 49.56
CA GLY A 20 -0.70 38.20 48.70
C GLY A 20 0.11 37.63 47.55
N ASP A 21 0.64 36.43 47.76
CA ASP A 21 1.55 35.65 46.92
C ASP A 21 0.85 35.02 45.68
N ASP A 22 -0.15 35.68 45.07
CA ASP A 22 -1.00 35.09 44.02
C ASP A 22 -0.79 35.70 42.63
N HIS A 23 0.06 35.03 41.85
CA HIS A 23 0.22 35.30 40.42
C HIS A 23 -1.06 34.87 39.67
N PRO A 24 -1.51 35.62 38.65
CA PRO A 24 -2.79 35.45 37.92
C PRO A 24 -2.99 34.10 37.26
N TRP A 25 -1.91 33.39 36.93
CA TRP A 25 -1.99 32.08 36.30
C TRP A 25 -2.21 30.97 37.33
N LYS A 26 -2.06 31.23 38.64
CA LYS A 26 -2.25 30.21 39.70
C LYS A 26 -3.70 29.75 39.79
N GLU A 27 -4.66 30.66 39.73
CA GLU A 27 -6.08 30.31 39.75
C GLU A 27 -6.51 29.45 38.53
N PRO A 28 -6.19 29.84 37.29
CA PRO A 28 -6.41 29.00 36.11
C PRO A 28 -5.70 27.64 36.22
N ALA A 29 -4.43 27.60 36.64
CA ALA A 29 -3.68 26.36 36.80
C ALA A 29 -4.32 25.41 37.83
N ARG A 30 -4.83 25.94 38.96
CA ARG A 30 -5.59 25.16 39.95
C ARG A 30 -6.87 24.57 39.35
N ARG A 31 -7.61 25.34 38.54
CA ARG A 31 -8.85 24.85 37.89
C ARG A 31 -8.56 23.76 36.86
N VAL A 32 -7.51 23.94 36.04
CA VAL A 32 -7.06 22.92 35.08
C VAL A 32 -6.60 21.65 35.79
N ALA A 33 -5.84 21.77 36.89
CA ALA A 33 -5.43 20.64 37.71
C ALA A 33 -6.63 19.90 38.31
N TRP A 34 -7.66 20.61 38.79
CA TRP A 34 -8.88 19.98 39.30
C TRP A 34 -9.64 19.20 38.23
N VAL A 35 -9.85 19.78 37.05
CA VAL A 35 -10.57 19.12 35.94
C VAL A 35 -9.81 17.90 35.44
N ALA A 36 -8.50 18.04 35.21
CA ALA A 36 -7.65 16.94 34.79
C ALA A 36 -7.58 15.84 35.87
N GLY A 37 -7.58 16.22 37.15
CA GLY A 37 -7.61 15.28 38.27
C GLY A 37 -8.89 14.46 38.33
N ILE A 38 -10.06 15.11 38.20
CA ILE A 38 -11.36 14.41 38.15
C ILE A 38 -11.43 13.48 36.94
N TYR A 39 -10.98 13.94 35.77
CA TYR A 39 -10.94 13.12 34.56
C TYR A 39 -10.07 11.86 34.73
N CYS A 40 -8.85 12.01 35.25
CA CYS A 40 -7.97 10.89 35.54
C CYS A 40 -8.57 9.92 36.58
N ALA A 41 -9.26 10.43 37.61
CA ALA A 41 -9.90 9.61 38.63
C ALA A 41 -11.06 8.77 38.04
N LEU A 42 -11.90 9.37 37.19
CA LEU A 42 -13.02 8.68 36.53
C LEU A 42 -12.51 7.59 35.58
N LEU A 43 -11.47 7.87 34.78
CA LEU A 43 -10.85 6.87 33.91
C LEU A 43 -10.20 5.73 34.70
N SER A 44 -9.52 6.06 35.81
CA SER A 44 -8.91 5.06 36.68
C SER A 44 -9.98 4.14 37.31
N LEU A 45 -11.11 4.71 37.73
CA LEU A 45 -12.24 3.93 38.24
C LEU A 45 -12.85 3.02 37.16
N ALA A 46 -13.04 3.53 35.94
CA ALA A 46 -13.55 2.74 34.81
C ALA A 46 -12.61 1.58 34.42
N LEU A 47 -11.30 1.83 34.43
CA LEU A 47 -10.26 0.80 34.23
C LEU A 47 -10.29 -0.23 35.35
N MET A 48 -10.45 0.19 36.61
CA MET A 48 -10.53 -0.70 37.76
C MET A 48 -11.76 -1.60 37.69
N VAL A 49 -12.93 -1.06 37.35
CA VAL A 49 -14.16 -1.85 37.13
C VAL A 49 -13.97 -2.85 35.99
N SER A 50 -13.36 -2.41 34.89
CA SER A 50 -13.06 -3.27 33.72
C SER A 50 -12.09 -4.40 34.08
N TYR A 51 -11.07 -4.13 34.89
CA TYR A 51 -10.12 -5.12 35.39
C TYR A 51 -10.80 -6.18 36.26
N PHE A 52 -11.67 -5.77 37.19
CA PHE A 52 -12.40 -6.71 38.04
C PHE A 52 -13.41 -7.56 37.26
N GLN A 53 -14.04 -7.02 36.22
CA GLN A 53 -14.91 -7.79 35.32
C GLN A 53 -14.09 -8.83 34.54
N SER A 54 -12.94 -8.43 33.98
CA SER A 54 -12.08 -9.30 33.17
C SER A 54 -11.49 -10.46 33.97
N ARG A 55 -11.10 -10.22 35.23
CA ARG A 55 -10.55 -11.28 36.11
C ARG A 55 -11.55 -12.42 36.36
N ARG A 56 -12.86 -12.20 36.11
CA ARG A 56 -13.91 -13.22 36.24
C ARG A 56 -14.19 -13.99 34.94
N THR A 57 -13.66 -13.56 33.80
CA THR A 57 -13.95 -14.15 32.48
C THR A 57 -12.66 -14.37 31.70
N ASN A 58 -11.97 -15.49 31.96
CA ASN A 58 -10.94 -15.99 31.07
C ASN A 58 -11.63 -16.68 29.87
N PRO A 59 -11.39 -16.25 28.61
CA PRO A 59 -12.02 -16.87 27.44
C PRO A 59 -11.70 -18.36 27.28
N VAL A 60 -10.56 -18.83 27.83
CA VAL A 60 -10.15 -20.24 27.76
C VAL A 60 -10.91 -21.12 28.76
N ASP A 61 -11.25 -20.59 29.93
CA ASP A 61 -11.86 -21.32 31.05
C ASP A 61 -13.37 -21.12 31.14
N HIS A 62 -14.00 -20.67 30.04
CA HIS A 62 -15.43 -20.40 30.05
C HIS A 62 -16.22 -21.69 30.36
N PRO A 63 -17.12 -21.71 31.37
CA PRO A 63 -17.80 -22.94 31.81
C PRO A 63 -18.55 -23.65 30.69
N GLN A 64 -19.19 -22.90 29.79
CA GLN A 64 -19.90 -23.46 28.63
C GLN A 64 -18.95 -24.07 27.59
N LEU A 65 -17.79 -23.45 27.34
CA LEU A 65 -16.81 -23.99 26.39
C LEU A 65 -16.21 -25.30 26.94
N THR A 66 -15.99 -25.36 28.25
CA THR A 66 -15.52 -26.57 28.94
C THR A 66 -16.56 -27.69 28.89
N ALA A 67 -17.84 -27.37 29.12
CA ALA A 67 -18.93 -28.33 29.01
C ALA A 67 -19.09 -28.89 27.58
N LEU A 68 -19.02 -28.04 26.56
CA LEU A 68 -19.10 -28.46 25.16
C LEU A 68 -17.89 -29.32 24.75
N LYS A 69 -16.68 -28.96 25.19
CA LYS A 69 -15.48 -29.79 24.99
C LYS A 69 -15.61 -31.16 25.65
N ALA A 70 -16.16 -31.24 26.87
CA ALA A 70 -16.42 -32.50 27.55
C ALA A 70 -17.47 -33.35 26.80
N ALA A 71 -18.51 -32.73 26.23
CA ALA A 71 -19.48 -33.41 25.39
C ALA A 71 -18.86 -33.93 24.07
N LEU A 72 -17.88 -33.21 23.50
CA LEU A 72 -17.19 -33.62 22.27
C LEU A 72 -16.32 -34.87 22.48
N VAL A 73 -15.74 -35.04 23.67
CA VAL A 73 -15.02 -36.27 24.03
C VAL A 73 -15.94 -37.49 24.00
N GLN A 74 -17.23 -37.32 24.36
CA GLN A 74 -18.22 -38.40 24.30
C GLN A 74 -18.73 -38.68 22.88
N LYS A 75 -18.69 -37.70 21.97
CA LYS A 75 -19.15 -37.81 20.57
C LYS A 75 -18.18 -37.15 19.57
N PRO A 76 -17.06 -37.81 19.20
CA PRO A 76 -15.99 -37.19 18.41
C PRO A 76 -16.36 -36.86 16.95
N THR A 77 -17.39 -37.52 16.40
CA THR A 77 -17.84 -37.38 15.01
C THR A 77 -19.00 -36.38 14.86
N ASP A 78 -19.46 -35.75 15.94
CA ASP A 78 -20.56 -34.78 15.89
C ASP A 78 -20.09 -33.43 15.36
N ASP A 79 -20.32 -33.19 14.07
CA ASP A 79 -19.89 -31.96 13.39
C ASP A 79 -20.70 -30.72 13.84
N GLN A 80 -21.92 -30.89 14.34
CA GLN A 80 -22.69 -29.77 14.91
C GLN A 80 -22.05 -29.30 16.21
N LEU A 81 -21.66 -30.23 17.07
CA LEU A 81 -21.01 -29.91 18.35
C LEU A 81 -19.64 -29.24 18.13
N LYS A 82 -18.86 -29.69 17.14
CA LYS A 82 -17.61 -29.02 16.73
C LYS A 82 -17.87 -27.60 16.26
N GLN A 83 -18.92 -27.37 15.48
CA GLN A 83 -19.27 -26.04 14.99
C GLN A 83 -19.68 -25.11 16.13
N GLN A 84 -20.49 -25.59 17.07
CA GLN A 84 -20.87 -24.83 18.29
C GLN A 84 -19.65 -24.43 19.13
N ILE A 85 -18.67 -25.33 19.27
CA ILE A 85 -17.40 -25.03 19.96
C ILE A 85 -16.62 -23.93 19.22
N ARG A 86 -16.52 -24.02 17.89
CA ARG A 86 -15.81 -23.03 17.06
C ARG A 86 -16.48 -21.66 17.13
N ASP A 87 -17.80 -21.61 17.04
CA ASP A 87 -18.55 -20.36 17.08
C ASP A 87 -18.45 -19.70 18.46
N LEU A 88 -18.56 -20.49 19.53
CA LEU A 88 -18.42 -19.97 20.90
C LEU A 88 -16.99 -19.51 21.21
N ASP A 89 -15.96 -20.28 20.80
CA ASP A 89 -14.55 -19.88 20.94
C ASP A 89 -14.26 -18.57 20.19
N LEU A 90 -14.78 -18.44 18.95
CA LEU A 90 -14.66 -17.22 18.16
C LEU A 90 -15.29 -16.00 18.86
N GLN A 91 -16.50 -16.17 19.40
CA GLN A 91 -17.19 -15.10 20.14
C GLN A 91 -16.42 -14.68 21.40
N LEU A 92 -15.92 -15.65 22.18
CA LEU A 92 -15.16 -15.39 23.40
C LEU A 92 -13.84 -14.67 23.10
N ARG A 93 -13.10 -15.08 22.05
CA ARG A 93 -11.88 -14.39 21.62
C ARG A 93 -12.14 -12.99 21.09
N ALA A 94 -13.20 -12.82 20.28
CA ALA A 94 -13.57 -11.51 19.78
C ALA A 94 -13.92 -10.54 20.91
N ALA A 95 -14.66 -11.00 21.94
CA ALA A 95 -14.96 -10.21 23.12
C ALA A 95 -13.69 -9.84 23.91
N HIS A 96 -12.75 -10.79 24.05
CA HIS A 96 -11.48 -10.56 24.72
C HIS A 96 -10.61 -9.51 24.00
N PHE A 97 -10.45 -9.60 22.68
CA PHE A 97 -9.65 -8.63 21.93
C PHE A 97 -10.25 -7.21 21.96
N ARG A 98 -11.59 -7.09 21.93
CA ARG A 98 -12.27 -5.80 22.13
C ARG A 98 -12.01 -5.22 23.52
N TYR A 99 -11.98 -6.08 24.54
CA TYR A 99 -11.62 -5.66 25.90
C TYR A 99 -10.17 -5.16 25.97
N VAL A 100 -9.20 -5.90 25.41
CA VAL A 100 -7.78 -5.50 25.39
C VAL A 100 -7.59 -4.17 24.68
N ALA A 101 -8.20 -4.00 23.49
CA ALA A 101 -8.14 -2.75 22.75
C ALA A 101 -8.71 -1.56 23.54
N ARG A 102 -9.82 -1.77 24.27
CA ARG A 102 -10.43 -0.74 25.13
C ARG A 102 -9.51 -0.35 26.29
N VAL A 103 -8.92 -1.33 26.99
CA VAL A 103 -8.01 -1.08 28.11
C VAL A 103 -6.76 -0.33 27.65
N GLN A 104 -6.20 -0.69 26.49
CA GLN A 104 -5.05 0.01 25.91
C GLN A 104 -5.40 1.47 25.58
N LEU A 105 -6.52 1.71 24.90
CA LEU A 105 -6.98 3.06 24.58
C LEU A 105 -7.20 3.91 25.85
N SER A 106 -7.89 3.36 26.85
CA SER A 106 -8.10 4.04 28.13
C SER A 106 -6.80 4.29 28.89
N GLY A 107 -5.80 3.40 28.78
CA GLY A 107 -4.46 3.61 29.32
C GLY A 107 -3.74 4.79 28.68
N TRP A 108 -3.78 4.89 27.34
CA TRP A 108 -3.22 6.03 26.62
C TRP A 108 -3.93 7.35 26.96
N MET A 109 -5.26 7.32 27.13
CA MET A 109 -6.02 8.50 27.55
C MET A 109 -5.70 8.94 28.98
N LEU A 110 -5.45 7.99 29.89
CA LEU A 110 -5.00 8.29 31.25
C LEU A 110 -3.61 8.92 31.26
N LEU A 111 -2.68 8.42 30.44
CA LEU A 111 -1.35 9.02 30.24
C LEU A 111 -1.46 10.46 29.71
N GLY A 112 -2.31 10.69 28.71
CA GLY A 112 -2.59 12.04 28.21
C GLY A 112 -3.14 12.98 29.29
N GLY A 113 -4.08 12.50 30.12
CA GLY A 113 -4.60 13.25 31.26
C GLY A 113 -3.52 13.56 32.31
N ALA A 114 -2.64 12.61 32.61
CA ALA A 114 -1.51 12.80 33.53
C ALA A 114 -0.50 13.83 33.01
N LEU A 115 -0.21 13.84 31.71
CA LEU A 115 0.66 14.81 31.05
C LEU A 115 0.13 16.25 31.14
N ILE A 116 -1.18 16.44 31.29
CA ILE A 116 -1.81 17.75 31.53
C ILE A 116 -1.84 18.08 33.03
N LEU A 117 -2.15 17.08 33.87
CA LEU A 117 -2.30 17.24 35.31
C LEU A 117 -0.97 17.62 36.00
N LEU A 118 0.14 16.97 35.63
CA LEU A 118 1.43 17.16 36.31
C LEU A 118 1.99 18.58 36.14
N PRO A 119 2.06 19.16 34.93
CA PRO A 119 2.45 20.56 34.77
C PRO A 119 1.46 21.51 35.47
N ALA A 120 0.16 21.26 35.36
CA ALA A 120 -0.85 22.12 36.00
C ALA A 120 -0.70 22.17 37.53
N LEU A 121 -0.43 21.04 38.17
CA LEU A 121 -0.11 20.95 39.60
C LEU A 121 1.22 21.63 39.95
N HIS A 122 2.26 21.43 39.13
CA HIS A 122 3.56 22.07 39.31
C HIS A 122 3.43 23.60 39.31
N PHE A 123 2.76 24.17 38.31
CA PHE A 123 2.48 25.60 38.27
C PHE A 123 1.60 26.01 39.46
N ALA A 124 0.49 25.32 39.73
CA ALA A 124 -0.40 25.67 40.85
C ALA A 124 0.28 25.72 42.24
N THR A 125 1.38 25.00 42.43
CA THR A 125 2.15 24.92 43.68
C THR A 125 3.46 25.72 43.66
N TRP A 126 3.84 26.30 42.52
CA TRP A 126 5.10 27.01 42.37
C TRP A 126 5.10 28.34 43.15
N ARG A 127 6.03 28.48 44.11
CA ARG A 127 6.37 29.75 44.77
C ARG A 127 7.65 30.32 44.19
N ARG A 128 7.62 31.57 43.72
CA ARG A 128 8.83 32.29 43.29
C ARG A 128 9.62 32.73 44.52
N ARG A 129 10.96 32.62 44.47
CA ARG A 129 11.85 33.43 45.31
C ARG A 129 11.93 34.83 44.67
N LEU A 130 11.65 35.87 45.45
CA LEU A 130 11.59 37.26 45.00
C LEU A 130 12.99 37.79 44.61
N PRO A 131 13.19 38.36 43.40
CA PRO A 131 14.36 39.19 43.08
C PRO A 131 14.14 40.65 43.51
N ARG A 132 15.24 41.34 43.85
CA ARG A 132 15.30 42.75 44.31
C ARG A 132 14.69 43.75 43.30
N PRO A 133 14.19 44.93 43.76
CA PRO A 133 13.32 45.79 42.94
C PRO A 133 14.07 46.52 41.83
N GLY A 134 13.61 46.33 40.59
CA GLY A 134 13.78 47.26 39.47
C GLY A 134 12.43 47.90 39.13
N LYS A 135 12.46 49.15 38.67
CA LYS A 135 11.26 50.01 38.49
C LYS A 135 10.22 49.38 37.55
N TYR A 136 8.99 49.26 38.06
CA TYR A 136 7.82 48.71 37.35
C TYR A 136 7.03 49.85 36.67
N VAL A 137 6.69 49.70 35.39
CA VAL A 137 5.74 50.57 34.68
C VAL A 137 4.45 49.77 34.47
N ALA A 138 3.36 50.18 35.13
CA ALA A 138 2.08 49.46 35.07
C ALA A 138 1.34 49.76 33.75
N ARG A 139 1.02 48.71 32.98
CA ARG A 139 0.05 48.72 31.88
C ARG A 139 -1.15 47.83 32.26
N PRO A 140 -2.28 48.41 32.72
CA PRO A 140 -3.43 47.65 33.26
C PRO A 140 -4.27 46.90 32.21
N ASP A 141 -4.09 47.21 30.93
CA ASP A 141 -4.95 46.81 29.80
C ASP A 141 -4.67 45.39 29.25
N LEU A 142 -3.45 44.89 29.43
CA LEU A 142 -3.05 43.57 28.90
C LEU A 142 -3.65 42.40 29.71
N TYR A 143 -3.84 42.61 31.00
CA TYR A 143 -4.18 41.53 31.94
C TYR A 143 -5.64 41.09 31.87
N GLU A 144 -6.55 42.04 31.69
CA GLU A 144 -7.98 41.74 31.52
C GLU A 144 -8.26 41.01 30.20
N ARG A 145 -7.45 41.30 29.17
CA ARG A 145 -7.56 40.69 27.85
C ARG A 145 -7.13 39.22 27.87
N ASP A 146 -6.01 38.92 28.52
CA ASP A 146 -5.49 37.56 28.67
C ASP A 146 -6.38 36.69 29.57
N ALA A 147 -6.99 37.26 30.62
CA ALA A 147 -7.91 36.54 31.49
C ALA A 147 -9.25 36.20 30.82
N ARG A 148 -9.71 36.99 29.84
CA ARG A 148 -10.89 36.64 29.03
C ARG A 148 -10.59 35.53 28.04
N LEU A 149 -9.48 35.64 27.32
CA LEU A 149 -9.05 34.63 26.34
C LEU A 149 -8.83 33.26 27.01
N SER A 150 -8.23 33.25 28.19
CA SER A 150 -8.01 32.01 28.96
C SER A 150 -9.31 31.34 29.40
N ARG A 151 -10.32 32.11 29.81
CA ARG A 151 -11.64 31.58 30.19
C ARG A 151 -12.39 30.98 29.01
N MET A 152 -12.30 31.61 27.83
CA MET A 152 -12.90 31.08 26.60
C MET A 152 -12.21 29.79 26.14
N ALA A 153 -10.88 29.70 26.25
CA ALA A 153 -10.13 28.49 25.91
C ALA A 153 -10.51 27.29 26.80
N VAL A 154 -10.64 27.50 28.12
CA VAL A 154 -11.04 26.44 29.06
C VAL A 154 -12.48 25.96 28.78
N GLY A 155 -13.39 26.88 28.46
CA GLY A 155 -14.77 26.53 28.08
C GLY A 155 -14.84 25.69 26.80
N ALA A 156 -14.04 26.04 25.78
CA ALA A 156 -14.00 25.33 24.50
C ALA A 156 -13.49 23.88 24.66
N VAL A 157 -12.46 23.67 25.47
CA VAL A 157 -11.91 22.32 25.72
C VAL A 157 -12.91 21.45 26.50
N ALA A 158 -13.61 22.01 27.48
CA ALA A 158 -14.64 21.28 28.24
C ALA A 158 -15.82 20.86 27.34
N ALA A 159 -16.26 21.73 26.42
CA ALA A 159 -17.32 21.43 25.46
C ALA A 159 -16.91 20.33 24.45
N LEU A 160 -15.65 20.36 23.97
CA LEU A 160 -15.09 19.32 23.10
C LEU A 160 -15.02 17.96 23.80
N GLY A 161 -14.56 17.93 25.05
CA GLY A 161 -14.53 16.70 25.86
C GLY A 161 -15.92 16.10 26.09
N LEU A 162 -16.91 16.94 26.38
CA LEU A 162 -18.30 16.50 26.59
C LEU A 162 -18.94 16.00 25.27
N GLY A 163 -18.67 16.68 24.15
CA GLY A 163 -19.14 16.28 22.83
C GLY A 163 -18.58 14.92 22.38
N LEU A 164 -17.30 14.67 22.64
CA LEU A 164 -16.65 13.39 22.33
C LEU A 164 -17.15 12.25 23.23
N ALA A 165 -17.41 12.52 24.52
CA ALA A 165 -18.01 11.55 25.43
C ALA A 165 -19.44 11.17 25.00
N LEU A 166 -20.27 12.15 24.63
CA LEU A 166 -21.63 11.92 24.12
C LEU A 166 -21.63 11.20 22.77
N TRP A 167 -20.67 11.49 21.89
CA TRP A 167 -20.49 10.76 20.62
C TRP A 167 -20.13 9.28 20.85
N SER A 168 -19.25 8.99 21.81
CA SER A 168 -18.89 7.60 22.16
C SER A 168 -20.06 6.80 22.75
N VAL A 169 -21.01 7.46 23.42
CA VAL A 169 -22.23 6.79 23.93
C VAL A 169 -23.24 6.58 22.80
N LYS A 170 -23.35 7.52 21.86
CA LYS A 170 -24.28 7.44 20.73
C LYS A 170 -23.87 6.41 19.67
N SER A 171 -22.56 6.24 19.42
CA SER A 171 -22.06 5.20 18.49
C SER A 171 -22.25 3.76 19.02
N SER A 172 -22.48 3.59 20.32
CA SER A 172 -22.74 2.29 20.94
C SER A 172 -24.17 1.78 20.74
N GLN A 173 -25.13 2.62 20.33
CA GLN A 173 -26.54 2.22 20.19
C GLN A 173 -26.99 1.99 18.73
N SER A 174 -26.24 2.48 17.73
CA SER A 174 -26.60 2.32 16.32
C SER A 174 -26.32 0.93 15.74
N ASP A 175 -25.37 0.19 16.32
CA ASP A 175 -24.92 -1.08 15.73
C ASP A 175 -25.70 -2.30 16.23
N LEU A 176 -26.52 -2.17 17.28
CA LEU A 176 -27.36 -3.27 17.78
C LEU A 176 -28.64 -3.45 16.93
N ASN A 177 -29.20 -2.35 16.42
CA ASN A 177 -30.45 -2.38 15.63
C ASN A 177 -30.21 -2.77 14.16
N VAL A 178 -29.00 -2.57 13.62
CA VAL A 178 -28.63 -3.01 12.26
C VAL A 178 -28.32 -4.51 12.21
N VAL A 179 -27.87 -5.10 13.32
CA VAL A 179 -27.59 -6.53 13.43
C VAL A 179 -28.87 -7.34 13.70
N LEU A 180 -29.80 -6.81 14.51
CA LEU A 180 -31.09 -7.47 14.78
C LEU A 180 -32.06 -7.46 13.58
N ALA A 181 -31.88 -6.55 12.61
CA ALA A 181 -32.69 -6.48 11.38
C ALA A 181 -32.18 -7.39 10.25
N LYS A 182 -30.99 -7.99 10.36
CA LYS A 182 -30.39 -8.86 9.33
C LYS A 182 -30.45 -10.36 9.66
N THR A 183 -30.89 -10.74 10.86
CA THR A 183 -30.96 -12.15 11.28
C THR A 183 -32.30 -12.83 10.94
N SER A 184 -33.27 -12.12 10.36
CA SER A 184 -34.60 -12.65 10.03
C SER A 184 -34.86 -12.87 8.52
N SER A 185 -33.84 -12.74 7.66
CA SER A 185 -34.02 -12.92 6.22
C SER A 185 -32.80 -13.54 5.52
N SER A 186 -32.48 -14.79 5.85
CA SER A 186 -31.79 -15.72 4.93
C SER A 186 -31.77 -17.14 5.51
N THR A 187 -32.96 -17.71 5.69
CA THR A 187 -33.13 -19.17 5.73
C THR A 187 -33.59 -19.57 4.32
N ASN A 188 -32.92 -20.57 3.75
CA ASN A 188 -33.07 -21.12 2.39
C ASN A 188 -32.21 -20.46 1.31
N GLU A 189 -30.94 -20.84 1.30
CA GLU A 189 -30.24 -21.31 0.08
C GLU A 189 -28.91 -21.96 0.51
N GLN A 190 -29.02 -23.16 1.07
CA GLN A 190 -27.89 -24.07 1.25
C GLN A 190 -28.17 -25.28 0.36
N ASN A 191 -27.60 -25.27 -0.85
CA ASN A 191 -27.14 -26.44 -1.61
C ASN A 191 -26.61 -26.00 -2.98
N ALA A 192 -25.41 -25.44 -3.02
CA ALA A 192 -24.52 -25.57 -4.18
C ALA A 192 -23.10 -25.10 -3.82
N VAL A 193 -22.13 -25.99 -4.06
CA VAL A 193 -20.68 -25.77 -4.06
C VAL A 193 -20.01 -25.69 -2.69
N GLN A 194 -19.86 -26.88 -2.11
CA GLN A 194 -18.78 -27.19 -1.19
C GLN A 194 -17.49 -27.39 -2.00
N LYS A 195 -16.73 -26.30 -2.20
CA LYS A 195 -15.30 -26.35 -2.50
C LYS A 195 -14.61 -25.58 -1.39
N ALA A 196 -13.69 -26.24 -0.70
CA ALA A 196 -13.01 -25.73 0.48
C ALA A 196 -12.56 -24.26 0.30
N VAL A 197 -13.12 -23.34 1.07
CA VAL A 197 -12.50 -22.02 1.26
C VAL A 197 -11.39 -22.24 2.27
N ASP A 198 -10.23 -22.61 1.74
CA ASP A 198 -9.00 -22.51 2.49
C ASP A 198 -8.84 -21.03 2.90
N THR A 199 -8.89 -20.76 4.20
CA THR A 199 -8.73 -19.40 4.73
C THR A 199 -7.29 -18.89 4.56
N SER A 200 -6.34 -19.74 4.15
CA SER A 200 -4.97 -19.36 3.85
C SER A 200 -4.80 -18.68 2.48
N PHE A 201 -3.94 -17.66 2.42
CA PHE A 201 -3.57 -17.03 1.14
C PHE A 201 -2.85 -18.03 0.25
N PRO A 202 -2.92 -17.88 -1.09
CA PRO A 202 -2.20 -18.77 -2.00
C PRO A 202 -0.73 -18.86 -1.62
N SER A 203 -0.21 -20.09 -1.61
CA SER A 203 1.20 -20.35 -1.47
C SER A 203 2.00 -19.70 -2.61
N ARG A 204 3.30 -19.53 -2.40
CA ARG A 204 4.18 -18.99 -3.44
C ARG A 204 4.21 -19.86 -4.69
N GLU A 205 4.12 -21.19 -4.55
CA GLU A 205 4.03 -22.09 -5.69
C GLU A 205 2.72 -21.91 -6.47
N GLU A 206 1.59 -21.76 -5.76
CA GLU A 206 0.32 -21.46 -6.42
C GLU A 206 0.35 -20.11 -7.14
N MET A 207 0.92 -19.07 -6.52
CA MET A 207 1.14 -17.77 -7.16
C MET A 207 2.02 -17.88 -8.41
N ALA A 208 3.08 -18.69 -8.37
CA ALA A 208 4.00 -18.91 -9.49
C ALA A 208 3.32 -19.56 -10.70
N ARG A 209 2.32 -20.43 -10.47
CA ARG A 209 1.53 -21.07 -11.53
C ARG A 209 0.56 -20.11 -12.22
N GLN A 210 0.35 -18.91 -11.67
CA GLN A 210 -0.55 -17.88 -12.18
C GLN A 210 0.23 -16.69 -12.77
N TRP A 211 -0.47 -15.63 -13.19
CA TRP A 211 0.13 -14.35 -13.58
C TRP A 211 -0.53 -13.19 -12.82
N PRO A 212 -0.28 -13.07 -11.51
CA PRO A 212 -1.10 -12.28 -10.60
C PRO A 212 -0.90 -10.76 -10.69
N ARG A 213 0.15 -10.29 -11.37
CA ARG A 213 0.53 -8.88 -11.44
C ARG A 213 1.39 -8.59 -12.67
N PHE A 214 1.85 -7.34 -12.82
CA PHE A 214 2.79 -6.95 -13.86
C PHE A 214 4.01 -7.88 -13.89
N ARG A 215 4.34 -8.41 -15.07
CA ARG A 215 5.44 -9.36 -15.29
C ARG A 215 5.36 -10.66 -14.45
N GLY A 216 4.16 -11.04 -14.02
CA GLY A 216 3.89 -12.32 -13.38
C GLY A 216 4.41 -12.41 -11.95
N PHE A 217 4.64 -13.65 -11.51
CA PHE A 217 5.13 -13.91 -10.15
C PHE A 217 6.50 -13.25 -9.91
N GLU A 218 6.64 -12.55 -8.79
CA GLU A 218 7.80 -11.72 -8.41
C GLU A 218 8.17 -10.60 -9.40
N GLY A 219 7.34 -10.35 -10.43
CA GLY A 219 7.62 -9.34 -11.45
C GLY A 219 8.82 -9.65 -12.35
N SER A 220 9.26 -10.91 -12.37
CA SER A 220 10.48 -11.32 -13.09
C SER A 220 10.32 -11.34 -14.61
N GLY A 221 9.10 -11.49 -15.12
CA GLY A 221 8.83 -11.77 -16.54
C GLY A 221 9.11 -13.22 -16.94
N VAL A 222 9.38 -14.10 -15.98
CA VAL A 222 9.65 -15.53 -16.21
C VAL A 222 8.42 -16.36 -15.87
N ALA A 223 7.92 -17.12 -16.84
CA ALA A 223 6.79 -18.00 -16.67
C ALA A 223 7.19 -19.30 -15.97
N TYR A 224 6.34 -19.78 -15.06
CA TYR A 224 6.44 -21.12 -14.47
C TYR A 224 6.26 -22.23 -15.51
N TRP A 225 5.40 -21.97 -16.51
CA TRP A 225 5.00 -22.95 -17.50
C TRP A 225 6.00 -23.07 -18.65
N THR A 226 6.23 -24.30 -19.10
CA THR A 226 7.18 -24.61 -20.17
C THR A 226 6.52 -24.98 -21.50
N ASN A 227 5.22 -25.25 -21.50
CA ASN A 227 4.40 -25.69 -22.63
C ASN A 227 3.84 -24.52 -23.47
N LEU A 228 4.54 -23.39 -23.52
CA LEU A 228 4.06 -22.17 -24.18
C LEU A 228 4.03 -22.32 -25.72
N PRO A 229 3.09 -21.65 -26.42
CA PRO A 229 2.99 -21.71 -27.87
C PRO A 229 4.25 -21.14 -28.53
N THR A 230 4.57 -21.68 -29.71
CA THR A 230 5.76 -21.32 -30.49
C THR A 230 5.43 -20.87 -31.91
N ARG A 231 4.14 -20.82 -32.26
CA ARG A 231 3.67 -20.43 -33.58
C ARG A 231 2.23 -19.93 -33.51
N TRP A 232 1.98 -18.76 -34.07
CA TRP A 232 0.64 -18.21 -34.31
C TRP A 232 0.69 -17.13 -35.38
N ASP A 233 -0.45 -16.84 -35.99
CA ASP A 233 -0.63 -15.76 -36.94
C ASP A 233 -2.05 -15.18 -36.75
N GLY A 234 -2.12 -13.91 -36.34
CA GLY A 234 -3.38 -13.25 -36.03
C GLY A 234 -4.25 -12.91 -37.24
N THR A 235 -3.71 -12.95 -38.46
CA THR A 235 -4.46 -12.71 -39.71
C THR A 235 -5.13 -13.99 -40.19
N SER A 236 -4.40 -15.11 -40.19
CA SER A 236 -4.93 -16.42 -40.59
C SER A 236 -5.76 -17.09 -39.48
N GLY A 237 -5.52 -16.72 -38.21
CA GLY A 237 -6.11 -17.36 -37.04
C GLY A 237 -5.34 -18.60 -36.56
N GLU A 238 -4.20 -18.93 -37.16
CA GLU A 238 -3.31 -20.00 -36.68
C GLU A 238 -2.88 -19.72 -35.22
N GLY A 239 -3.04 -20.71 -34.34
CA GLY A 239 -2.62 -20.60 -32.94
C GLY A 239 -3.47 -19.65 -32.08
N ILE A 240 -4.52 -19.02 -32.64
CA ILE A 240 -5.45 -18.16 -31.89
C ILE A 240 -6.58 -19.04 -31.32
N ILE A 241 -6.67 -19.13 -29.99
CA ILE A 241 -7.76 -19.83 -29.30
C ILE A 241 -9.03 -18.97 -29.35
N TRP A 242 -8.89 -17.70 -28.98
CA TRP A 242 -9.96 -16.71 -29.04
C TRP A 242 -9.39 -15.30 -29.14
N LYS A 243 -10.24 -14.37 -29.58
CA LYS A 243 -9.97 -12.95 -29.70
C LYS A 243 -11.20 -12.16 -29.25
N THR A 244 -11.00 -11.19 -28.37
CA THR A 244 -12.08 -10.40 -27.78
C THR A 244 -11.84 -8.92 -28.01
N PRO A 245 -12.76 -8.18 -28.68
CA PRO A 245 -12.65 -6.73 -28.80
C PRO A 245 -12.65 -6.07 -27.42
N MET A 246 -11.68 -5.18 -27.18
CA MET A 246 -11.54 -4.47 -25.91
C MET A 246 -11.50 -2.96 -26.14
N PRO A 247 -12.30 -2.17 -25.40
CA PRO A 247 -12.19 -0.72 -25.45
C PRO A 247 -10.93 -0.25 -24.71
N TYR A 248 -10.56 1.02 -24.93
CA TYR A 248 -9.52 1.72 -24.18
C TYR A 248 -8.14 1.01 -24.24
N GLY A 249 -7.54 1.01 -25.43
CA GLY A 249 -6.15 0.57 -25.60
C GLY A 249 -5.24 1.27 -24.59
N SER A 250 -4.42 0.51 -23.86
CA SER A 250 -3.60 1.02 -22.76
C SER A 250 -2.43 0.06 -22.52
N PRO A 251 -1.25 0.53 -22.10
CA PRO A 251 -0.06 -0.32 -21.93
C PRO A 251 -0.10 -1.22 -20.68
N ASN A 252 -1.21 -1.27 -19.95
CA ASN A 252 -1.32 -2.18 -18.80
C ASN A 252 -1.52 -3.63 -19.21
N SER A 253 -0.84 -4.52 -18.48
CA SER A 253 -0.71 -5.93 -18.82
C SER A 253 -1.93 -6.76 -18.36
N PRO A 254 -2.29 -7.85 -19.07
CA PRO A 254 -3.29 -8.77 -18.57
C PRO A 254 -2.79 -9.47 -17.29
N VAL A 255 -3.68 -9.62 -16.32
CA VAL A 255 -3.46 -10.42 -15.10
C VAL A 255 -4.32 -11.66 -15.19
N VAL A 256 -3.72 -12.82 -15.01
CA VAL A 256 -4.39 -14.11 -15.21
C VAL A 256 -4.37 -14.90 -13.93
N TRP A 257 -5.56 -15.30 -13.48
CA TRP A 257 -5.72 -16.17 -12.34
C TRP A 257 -6.79 -17.23 -12.61
N SER A 258 -6.37 -18.49 -12.65
CA SER A 258 -7.21 -19.62 -13.02
C SER A 258 -7.89 -19.36 -14.37
N ASN A 259 -9.23 -19.32 -14.41
CA ASN A 259 -10.00 -19.12 -15.63
C ASN A 259 -10.38 -17.64 -15.88
N ARG A 260 -9.69 -16.67 -15.28
CA ARG A 260 -10.02 -15.25 -15.40
C ARG A 260 -8.83 -14.43 -15.88
N VAL A 261 -9.11 -13.51 -16.78
CA VAL A 261 -8.18 -12.46 -17.21
C VAL A 261 -8.74 -11.11 -16.77
N PHE A 262 -7.94 -10.34 -16.03
CA PHE A 262 -8.27 -9.02 -15.55
C PHE A 262 -7.42 -7.96 -16.24
N MET A 263 -8.05 -6.82 -16.56
CA MET A 263 -7.41 -5.65 -17.16
C MET A 263 -8.12 -4.38 -16.73
N THR A 264 -7.43 -3.25 -16.83
CA THR A 264 -8.03 -1.92 -16.66
C THR A 264 -8.04 -1.16 -17.99
N GLY A 265 -8.96 -0.23 -18.15
CA GLY A 265 -8.98 0.67 -19.31
C GLY A 265 -9.74 1.93 -18.95
N ALA A 266 -9.36 3.04 -19.56
CA ALA A 266 -9.97 4.32 -19.26
C ALA A 266 -9.90 5.25 -20.48
N ASN A 267 -10.77 6.26 -20.46
CA ASN A 267 -10.71 7.44 -21.30
C ASN A 267 -10.90 8.69 -20.44
N SER A 268 -11.02 9.86 -21.07
CA SER A 268 -11.21 11.14 -20.36
C SER A 268 -12.47 11.19 -19.47
N ALA A 269 -13.46 10.32 -19.70
CA ALA A 269 -14.74 10.30 -19.01
C ALA A 269 -14.91 9.11 -18.05
N GLN A 270 -14.36 7.94 -18.38
CA GLN A 270 -14.65 6.67 -17.73
C GLN A 270 -13.37 5.91 -17.41
N ARG A 271 -13.40 5.17 -16.30
CA ARG A 271 -12.35 4.27 -15.84
C ARG A 271 -13.03 2.95 -15.51
N GLU A 272 -12.60 1.87 -16.13
CA GLU A 272 -13.25 0.57 -16.03
C GLU A 272 -12.25 -0.56 -15.75
N VAL A 273 -12.75 -1.58 -15.06
CA VAL A 273 -12.08 -2.86 -14.85
C VAL A 273 -12.83 -3.92 -15.65
N PHE A 274 -12.10 -4.75 -16.37
CA PHE A 274 -12.63 -5.83 -17.21
C PHE A 274 -12.27 -7.19 -16.62
N CYS A 275 -13.20 -8.13 -16.70
CA CYS A 275 -12.93 -9.55 -16.48
C CYS A 275 -13.40 -10.34 -17.69
N VAL A 276 -12.47 -11.11 -18.26
CA VAL A 276 -12.68 -11.98 -19.41
C VAL A 276 -12.49 -13.43 -18.96
N ASP A 277 -13.30 -14.35 -19.47
CA ASP A 277 -13.09 -15.78 -19.27
C ASP A 277 -11.86 -16.24 -20.06
N ALA A 278 -10.88 -16.80 -19.37
CA ALA A 278 -9.62 -17.20 -19.96
C ALA A 278 -9.77 -18.36 -20.97
N THR A 279 -10.84 -19.15 -20.85
CA THR A 279 -11.10 -20.35 -21.65
C THR A 279 -11.57 -20.00 -23.04
N ASN A 280 -12.56 -19.09 -23.14
CA ASN A 280 -13.30 -18.80 -24.37
C ASN A 280 -13.30 -17.32 -24.79
N GLY A 281 -12.70 -16.42 -23.99
CA GLY A 281 -12.61 -15.00 -24.31
C GLY A 281 -13.88 -14.20 -24.04
N GLN A 282 -14.91 -14.78 -23.42
CA GLN A 282 -16.14 -14.06 -23.14
C GLN A 282 -15.90 -12.95 -22.10
N LEU A 283 -16.32 -11.72 -22.41
CA LEU A 283 -16.36 -10.64 -21.41
C LEU A 283 -17.41 -11.00 -20.35
N LEU A 284 -16.96 -11.33 -19.14
CA LEU A 284 -17.82 -11.71 -18.02
C LEU A 284 -18.44 -10.49 -17.36
N TRP A 285 -17.65 -9.44 -17.16
CA TRP A 285 -18.13 -8.15 -16.67
C TRP A 285 -17.17 -7.02 -16.99
N ARG A 286 -17.71 -5.80 -16.99
CA ARG A 286 -16.97 -4.54 -16.91
C ARG A 286 -17.54 -3.71 -15.77
N ARG A 287 -16.68 -3.06 -14.99
CA ARG A 287 -17.08 -2.28 -13.82
C ARG A 287 -16.43 -0.91 -13.83
N PRO A 288 -17.21 0.18 -13.84
CA PRO A 288 -16.69 1.52 -13.62
C PRO A 288 -16.12 1.70 -12.22
N VAL A 289 -15.00 2.40 -12.10
CA VAL A 289 -14.32 2.72 -10.83
C VAL A 289 -14.02 4.23 -10.77
N GLY A 290 -14.15 4.82 -9.58
CA GLY A 290 -13.96 6.25 -9.34
C GLY A 290 -15.23 7.08 -9.54
N GLN A 291 -15.17 8.37 -9.20
CA GLN A 291 -16.32 9.26 -9.35
C GLN A 291 -16.48 9.75 -10.81
N PRO A 292 -17.71 9.74 -11.37
CA PRO A 292 -17.99 10.41 -12.65
C PRO A 292 -17.75 11.92 -12.54
N GLY A 293 -17.26 12.56 -13.60
CA GLY A 293 -17.42 14.01 -13.79
C GLY A 293 -16.24 14.93 -13.46
N LYS A 294 -15.04 14.41 -13.15
CA LYS A 294 -13.81 15.20 -13.33
C LYS A 294 -13.15 14.77 -14.64
N PRO A 295 -13.17 15.61 -15.68
CA PRO A 295 -12.45 15.33 -16.93
C PRO A 295 -10.98 15.08 -16.61
N LEU A 296 -10.44 14.00 -17.14
CA LEU A 296 -8.99 13.84 -17.20
C LEU A 296 -8.46 14.69 -18.36
N PRO A 297 -7.28 15.32 -18.22
CA PRO A 297 -6.61 15.95 -19.36
C PRO A 297 -6.53 14.93 -20.50
N PRO A 298 -6.73 15.32 -21.78
CA PRO A 298 -6.61 14.38 -22.88
C PRO A 298 -5.27 13.63 -22.83
N GLU A 299 -5.25 12.38 -23.33
CA GLU A 299 -3.98 11.73 -23.68
C GLU A 299 -3.25 12.68 -24.63
N ASP A 300 -2.04 13.07 -24.27
CA ASP A 300 -1.18 13.87 -25.11
C ASP A 300 -0.35 12.96 -26.01
N GLU A 301 0.18 13.52 -27.10
CA GLU A 301 1.18 12.83 -27.93
C GLU A 301 2.50 12.60 -27.16
N GLU A 302 2.61 13.11 -25.93
CA GLU A 302 3.79 13.13 -25.06
C GLU A 302 3.83 11.96 -24.05
N GLY A 303 2.90 10.99 -24.14
CA GLY A 303 3.01 9.69 -23.46
C GLY A 303 2.11 9.48 -22.23
N ARG A 304 1.14 10.35 -21.97
CA ARG A 304 0.13 10.14 -20.92
C ARG A 304 -0.90 9.09 -21.36
N PHE A 305 -1.15 8.10 -20.48
CA PHE A 305 -2.24 7.13 -20.64
C PHE A 305 -3.22 7.23 -19.46
N PHE A 306 -4.51 6.97 -19.68
CA PHE A 306 -5.50 7.04 -18.60
C PHE A 306 -5.48 5.86 -17.61
N ALA A 307 -4.93 4.70 -18.03
CA ALA A 307 -4.88 3.49 -17.20
C ALA A 307 -3.58 2.68 -17.38
N PRO A 308 -2.37 3.27 -17.28
CA PRO A 308 -1.12 2.57 -17.56
C PRO A 308 -0.76 1.53 -16.49
N SER A 309 -1.29 1.65 -15.28
CA SER A 309 -0.99 0.75 -14.17
C SER A 309 -1.66 -0.62 -14.37
N THR A 310 -0.85 -1.68 -14.29
CA THR A 310 -1.34 -3.07 -14.28
C THR A 310 -2.01 -3.38 -12.95
N CYS A 311 -3.19 -4.00 -13.02
CA CYS A 311 -3.90 -4.49 -11.85
C CYS A 311 -3.12 -5.62 -11.14
N ALA A 312 -3.60 -6.06 -9.98
CA ALA A 312 -3.04 -7.23 -9.30
C ALA A 312 -4.14 -8.08 -8.64
N THR A 313 -3.86 -9.35 -8.35
CA THR A 313 -4.79 -10.23 -7.63
C THR A 313 -4.08 -11.11 -6.60
N ASP A 314 -4.75 -11.33 -5.47
CA ASP A 314 -4.36 -12.28 -4.42
C ASP A 314 -5.04 -13.66 -4.60
N GLY A 315 -5.65 -13.90 -5.76
CA GLY A 315 -6.48 -15.08 -6.03
C GLY A 315 -7.90 -15.03 -5.47
N ARG A 316 -8.25 -13.94 -4.77
CA ARG A 316 -9.57 -13.76 -4.12
C ARG A 316 -10.28 -12.50 -4.59
N ARG A 317 -9.51 -11.45 -4.88
CA ARG A 317 -9.97 -10.15 -5.38
C ARG A 317 -9.00 -9.61 -6.42
N VAL A 318 -9.46 -8.66 -7.21
CA VAL A 318 -8.64 -7.87 -8.12
C VAL A 318 -8.52 -6.45 -7.57
N TYR A 319 -7.30 -5.91 -7.63
CA TYR A 319 -6.93 -4.59 -7.15
C TYR A 319 -6.53 -3.72 -8.32
N VAL A 320 -6.99 -2.48 -8.33
CA VAL A 320 -6.75 -1.55 -9.42
C VAL A 320 -6.39 -0.18 -8.88
N VAL A 321 -5.51 0.51 -9.59
CA VAL A 321 -5.17 1.92 -9.39
C VAL A 321 -5.19 2.62 -10.75
N PHE A 322 -5.75 3.83 -10.78
CA PHE A 322 -5.75 4.68 -11.97
C PHE A 322 -4.86 5.92 -11.75
N GLU A 323 -4.53 6.63 -12.83
CA GLU A 323 -3.70 7.84 -12.77
C GLU A 323 -4.24 8.94 -11.84
N THR A 324 -5.56 8.90 -11.56
CA THR A 324 -6.29 9.80 -10.66
C THR A 324 -6.10 9.49 -9.18
N GLY A 325 -5.39 8.41 -8.85
CA GLY A 325 -5.31 7.86 -7.51
C GLY A 325 -6.54 7.07 -7.07
N ASP A 326 -7.50 6.82 -7.97
CA ASP A 326 -8.63 5.93 -7.67
C ASP A 326 -8.12 4.50 -7.48
N LEU A 327 -8.14 4.05 -6.22
CA LEU A 327 -7.71 2.72 -5.79
C LEU A 327 -8.94 1.91 -5.35
N ALA A 328 -9.11 0.70 -5.88
CA ALA A 328 -10.24 -0.15 -5.52
C ALA A 328 -9.89 -1.63 -5.46
N ALA A 329 -10.67 -2.37 -4.68
CA ALA A 329 -10.71 -3.82 -4.72
C ALA A 329 -12.08 -4.30 -5.19
N LEU A 330 -12.09 -5.27 -6.09
CA LEU A 330 -13.28 -5.93 -6.59
C LEU A 330 -13.19 -7.42 -6.31
N ASP A 331 -14.31 -8.05 -5.97
CA ASP A 331 -14.38 -9.51 -6.01
C ASP A 331 -14.49 -10.02 -7.45
N TYR A 332 -14.39 -11.34 -7.66
CA TYR A 332 -14.41 -11.93 -8.99
C TYR A 332 -15.77 -11.85 -9.70
N SER A 333 -16.84 -11.41 -9.01
CA SER A 333 -18.13 -11.05 -9.62
C SER A 333 -18.16 -9.61 -10.14
N GLY A 334 -17.08 -8.84 -9.92
CA GLY A 334 -16.97 -7.44 -10.31
C GLY A 334 -17.68 -6.49 -9.35
N ARG A 335 -18.01 -6.93 -8.13
CA ARG A 335 -18.53 -6.05 -7.08
C ARG A 335 -17.36 -5.37 -6.37
N ILE A 336 -17.44 -4.04 -6.26
CA ILE A 336 -16.48 -3.24 -5.49
C ILE A 336 -16.64 -3.60 -4.01
N VAL A 337 -15.58 -4.14 -3.42
CA VAL A 337 -15.47 -4.48 -1.99
C VAL A 337 -15.17 -3.23 -1.18
N TRP A 338 -14.22 -2.45 -1.67
CA TRP A 338 -13.87 -1.14 -1.12
C TRP A 338 -13.23 -0.28 -2.22
N SER A 339 -13.30 1.04 -2.04
CA SER A 339 -12.66 2.02 -2.93
C SER A 339 -12.18 3.22 -2.13
N LYS A 340 -11.08 3.84 -2.55
CA LYS A 340 -10.55 5.09 -2.01
C LYS A 340 -9.86 5.90 -3.12
N ASN A 341 -9.52 7.15 -2.81
CA ASN A 341 -8.75 8.00 -3.71
C ASN A 341 -7.50 8.51 -2.98
N LEU A 342 -6.32 8.28 -3.56
CA LEU A 342 -5.01 8.70 -3.02
C LEU A 342 -4.63 10.15 -3.41
N GLY A 343 -5.48 10.82 -4.19
CA GLY A 343 -5.22 12.10 -4.80
C GLY A 343 -4.57 11.97 -6.17
N LYS A 344 -4.56 13.09 -6.92
CA LYS A 344 -3.76 13.19 -8.14
C LYS A 344 -2.28 13.30 -7.71
N PRO A 345 -1.37 12.48 -8.25
CA PRO A 345 0.04 12.59 -7.92
C PRO A 345 0.61 13.93 -8.43
N ASP A 346 1.54 14.49 -7.67
CA ASP A 346 2.24 15.73 -8.00
C ASP A 346 3.36 15.48 -9.01
N ASN A 347 3.01 15.27 -10.29
CA ASN A 347 3.93 15.12 -11.41
C ASN A 347 3.23 15.37 -12.76
N GLN A 348 4.00 15.39 -13.85
CA GLN A 348 3.51 15.67 -15.20
C GLN A 348 2.78 14.48 -15.87
N TYR A 349 3.20 13.24 -15.63
CA TYR A 349 2.72 12.05 -16.36
C TYR A 349 1.57 11.28 -15.69
N GLY A 350 1.25 11.58 -14.42
CA GLY A 350 0.34 10.78 -13.61
C GLY A 350 1.03 9.57 -12.97
N HIS A 351 0.22 8.55 -12.64
CA HIS A 351 0.67 7.33 -11.95
C HIS A 351 0.61 6.12 -12.88
N SER A 352 1.73 5.40 -13.02
CA SER A 352 1.85 4.18 -13.83
C SER A 352 2.52 2.99 -13.12
N ALA A 353 3.10 3.20 -11.94
CA ALA A 353 3.64 2.10 -11.15
C ALA A 353 2.52 1.10 -10.83
N SER A 354 2.72 -0.16 -11.19
CA SER A 354 1.69 -1.20 -11.04
C SER A 354 1.60 -1.69 -9.59
N LEU A 355 0.56 -2.49 -9.30
CA LEU A 355 0.29 -2.98 -7.96
C LEU A 355 1.09 -4.26 -7.63
N GLU A 356 1.42 -4.42 -6.34
CA GLU A 356 2.05 -5.62 -5.78
C GLU A 356 1.19 -6.16 -4.63
N VAL A 357 1.16 -7.48 -4.48
CA VAL A 357 0.33 -8.17 -3.49
C VAL A 357 1.20 -9.15 -2.71
N HIS A 358 1.23 -8.96 -1.39
CA HIS A 358 1.94 -9.84 -0.48
C HIS A 358 1.01 -10.27 0.66
N LYS A 359 0.59 -11.54 0.66
CA LYS A 359 -0.40 -12.07 1.63
C LYS A 359 -1.66 -11.20 1.64
N ASN A 360 -1.97 -10.59 2.79
CA ASN A 360 -3.10 -9.69 2.99
C ASN A 360 -2.79 -8.20 2.73
N LEU A 361 -1.66 -7.89 2.10
CA LEU A 361 -1.18 -6.54 1.85
C LEU A 361 -1.21 -6.22 0.36
N LEU A 362 -1.93 -5.17 0.01
CA LEU A 362 -1.84 -4.50 -1.28
C LEU A 362 -0.82 -3.37 -1.15
N ILE A 363 0.29 -3.51 -1.85
CA ILE A 363 1.42 -2.58 -1.82
C ILE A 363 1.28 -1.60 -2.99
N VAL A 364 1.37 -0.30 -2.67
CA VAL A 364 1.26 0.80 -3.63
C VAL A 364 2.45 1.73 -3.46
N GLN A 365 3.35 1.75 -4.44
CA GLN A 365 4.42 2.73 -4.53
C GLN A 365 3.86 4.05 -5.04
N TRP A 366 3.80 5.07 -4.19
CA TRP A 366 3.20 6.37 -4.49
C TRP A 366 4.25 7.47 -4.44
N ASP A 367 5.12 7.47 -5.45
CA ASP A 367 6.20 8.44 -5.61
C ASP A 367 5.74 9.66 -6.40
N GLN A 368 6.04 10.86 -5.90
CA GLN A 368 5.55 12.12 -6.45
C GLN A 368 6.41 13.31 -6.01
N GLY A 369 6.29 14.43 -6.71
CA GLY A 369 7.11 15.62 -6.49
C GLY A 369 8.57 15.40 -6.93
N ASP A 370 9.44 16.29 -6.47
CA ASP A 370 10.89 16.14 -6.57
C ASP A 370 11.46 15.43 -5.32
N GLU A 371 12.76 15.13 -5.35
CA GLU A 371 13.48 14.48 -4.24
C GLU A 371 13.40 15.28 -2.93
N GLU A 372 13.40 16.61 -3.01
CA GLU A 372 13.40 17.51 -1.86
C GLU A 372 12.00 17.64 -1.22
N SER A 373 10.95 17.33 -1.98
CA SER A 373 9.55 17.48 -1.55
C SER A 373 9.15 16.57 -0.39
N GLY A 374 9.84 15.42 -0.22
CA GLY A 374 9.53 14.44 0.83
C GLY A 374 8.12 13.87 0.75
N LYS A 375 7.52 13.80 -0.45
CA LYS A 375 6.13 13.34 -0.66
C LYS A 375 5.99 11.86 -1.04
N SER A 376 7.07 11.25 -1.49
CA SER A 376 7.09 9.86 -1.97
C SER A 376 6.99 8.86 -0.83
N VAL A 377 6.10 7.89 -0.94
CA VAL A 377 5.85 6.87 0.10
C VAL A 377 5.43 5.54 -0.54
N ILE A 378 5.63 4.44 0.16
CA ILE A 378 4.97 3.17 -0.16
C ILE A 378 3.91 2.89 0.90
N PHE A 379 2.69 2.61 0.45
CA PHE A 379 1.59 2.17 1.30
C PHE A 379 1.44 0.66 1.25
N ALA A 380 1.02 0.06 2.37
CA ALA A 380 0.37 -1.24 2.38
C ALA A 380 -1.05 -1.13 2.94
N PHE A 381 -2.02 -1.53 2.12
CA PHE A 381 -3.41 -1.62 2.51
C PHE A 381 -3.83 -3.06 2.76
N ASN A 382 -4.70 -3.28 3.73
CA ASN A 382 -5.32 -4.57 3.93
C ASN A 382 -6.18 -4.92 2.70
N THR A 383 -5.90 -6.06 2.08
CA THR A 383 -6.55 -6.52 0.85
C THR A 383 -8.06 -6.70 0.97
N ALA A 384 -8.58 -7.01 2.16
CA ALA A 384 -10.00 -7.24 2.39
C ALA A 384 -10.78 -5.97 2.73
N THR A 385 -10.16 -5.01 3.42
CA THR A 385 -10.87 -3.83 3.97
C THR A 385 -10.44 -2.51 3.37
N GLY A 386 -9.27 -2.46 2.72
CA GLY A 386 -8.65 -1.22 2.26
C GLY A 386 -8.07 -0.37 3.39
N ALA A 387 -8.05 -0.82 4.65
CA ALA A 387 -7.43 -0.07 5.74
C ALA A 387 -5.90 0.01 5.55
N GLU A 388 -5.29 1.17 5.83
CA GLU A 388 -3.83 1.28 5.87
C GLU A 388 -3.28 0.40 7.01
N VAL A 389 -2.35 -0.50 6.67
CA VAL A 389 -1.66 -1.37 7.64
C VAL A 389 -0.34 -0.74 8.05
N TRP A 390 0.44 -0.33 7.05
CA TRP A 390 1.65 0.45 7.24
C TRP A 390 1.86 1.38 6.06
N LYS A 391 2.71 2.38 6.29
CA LYS A 391 3.23 3.30 5.29
C LYS A 391 4.69 3.58 5.63
N THR A 392 5.56 3.62 4.63
CA THR A 392 6.97 3.93 4.85
C THR A 392 7.14 5.35 5.42
N ALA A 393 8.30 5.60 6.01
CA ALA A 393 8.78 6.98 6.09
C ALA A 393 8.85 7.59 4.67
N PRO A 394 8.80 8.93 4.54
CA PRO A 394 9.04 9.58 3.26
C PRO A 394 10.32 9.06 2.62
N ARG A 395 10.17 8.55 1.40
CA ARG A 395 11.29 8.08 0.59
C ARG A 395 12.02 9.32 0.04
N PRO A 396 13.36 9.35 0.10
CA PRO A 396 14.16 10.45 -0.46
C PRO A 396 14.26 10.30 -1.98
N VAL A 397 13.13 10.32 -2.68
CA VAL A 397 13.02 10.19 -4.15
C VAL A 397 11.92 11.10 -4.68
N GLY A 398 12.10 11.60 -5.90
CA GLY A 398 11.02 12.26 -6.65
C GLY A 398 10.04 11.26 -7.26
N ALA A 399 9.21 11.74 -8.18
CA ALA A 399 8.30 10.92 -8.97
C ALA A 399 9.06 9.80 -9.71
N SER A 400 8.50 8.60 -9.65
CA SER A 400 9.02 7.43 -10.35
C SER A 400 7.88 6.51 -10.80
N TRP A 401 8.17 5.70 -11.81
CA TRP A 401 7.18 4.85 -12.49
C TRP A 401 7.55 3.36 -12.49
N GLY A 402 8.73 3.03 -11.95
CA GLY A 402 9.14 1.65 -11.70
C GLY A 402 8.17 0.94 -10.76
N THR A 403 7.74 -0.25 -11.17
CA THR A 403 6.82 -1.06 -10.35
C THR A 403 7.61 -1.80 -9.27
N PRO A 404 7.21 -1.73 -7.99
CA PRO A 404 7.88 -2.46 -6.93
C PRO A 404 7.64 -3.97 -7.07
N ILE A 405 8.53 -4.79 -6.53
CA ILE A 405 8.41 -6.24 -6.52
C ILE A 405 8.56 -6.80 -5.11
N VAL A 406 7.83 -7.86 -4.77
CA VAL A 406 8.17 -8.71 -3.62
C VAL A 406 8.78 -10.00 -4.11
N ALA A 407 10.06 -10.20 -3.78
CA ALA A 407 10.82 -11.35 -4.25
C ALA A 407 11.66 -12.00 -3.14
N GLN A 408 11.98 -13.28 -3.32
CA GLN A 408 12.89 -14.03 -2.45
C GLN A 408 14.34 -13.61 -2.75
N ALA A 409 15.01 -13.01 -1.77
CA ALA A 409 16.39 -12.53 -1.87
C ALA A 409 17.09 -12.61 -0.51
N ALA A 410 18.36 -13.04 -0.46
CA ALA A 410 19.12 -13.26 0.77
C ALA A 410 18.36 -14.06 1.84
N ASN A 411 17.74 -15.18 1.43
CA ASN A 411 16.96 -16.07 2.30
C ASN A 411 15.74 -15.43 3.01
N ARG A 412 15.26 -14.28 2.54
CA ARG A 412 14.02 -13.65 3.02
C ARG A 412 13.21 -13.06 1.86
N LEU A 413 11.96 -12.71 2.13
CA LEU A 413 11.19 -11.88 1.21
C LEU A 413 11.59 -10.42 1.39
N GLN A 414 11.78 -9.73 0.28
CA GLN A 414 12.15 -8.33 0.22
C GLN A 414 11.22 -7.61 -0.75
N LEU A 415 10.68 -6.48 -0.32
CA LEU A 415 10.00 -5.52 -1.19
C LEU A 415 11.07 -4.61 -1.79
N VAL A 416 11.30 -4.70 -3.09
CA VAL A 416 12.31 -3.92 -3.80
C VAL A 416 11.61 -2.84 -4.62
N ALA A 417 12.05 -1.60 -4.45
CA ALA A 417 11.51 -0.43 -5.14
C ALA A 417 12.65 0.46 -5.64
N VAL A 418 12.41 1.13 -6.76
CA VAL A 418 13.35 2.05 -7.40
C VAL A 418 12.76 3.45 -7.46
N GLY A 419 13.62 4.47 -7.51
CA GLY A 419 13.26 5.87 -7.72
C GLY A 419 14.50 6.73 -7.54
N ASN A 420 14.70 7.76 -8.36
CA ASN A 420 15.95 8.52 -8.39
C ASN A 420 16.25 9.18 -7.01
N PRO A 421 17.45 8.98 -6.41
CA PRO A 421 18.62 8.22 -6.90
C PRO A 421 18.77 6.76 -6.43
N TRP A 422 17.76 6.21 -5.76
CA TRP A 422 17.85 5.00 -4.95
C TRP A 422 17.18 3.75 -5.55
N LEU A 423 17.90 2.63 -5.48
CA LEU A 423 17.33 1.29 -5.31
C LEU A 423 17.17 1.03 -3.81
N MET A 424 15.99 0.64 -3.35
CA MET A 424 15.70 0.39 -1.93
C MET A 424 15.03 -0.96 -1.74
N SER A 425 15.34 -1.61 -0.62
CA SER A 425 14.70 -2.83 -0.16
C SER A 425 14.04 -2.60 1.20
N TYR A 426 12.86 -3.20 1.36
CA TYR A 426 12.04 -3.11 2.56
C TYR A 426 11.59 -4.50 3.00
N ASP A 427 11.30 -4.63 4.29
CA ASP A 427 10.54 -5.75 4.80
C ASP A 427 9.07 -5.61 4.33
N PRO A 428 8.52 -6.58 3.57
CA PRO A 428 7.18 -6.44 2.99
C PRO A 428 6.06 -6.54 4.02
N ASP A 429 6.31 -7.11 5.20
CA ASP A 429 5.29 -7.25 6.26
C ASP A 429 5.18 -5.97 7.10
N THR A 430 6.27 -5.19 7.22
CA THR A 430 6.35 -4.04 8.14
C THR A 430 6.62 -2.69 7.47
N GLY A 431 7.12 -2.69 6.23
CA GLY A 431 7.56 -1.48 5.53
C GLY A 431 8.89 -0.89 6.04
N ALA A 432 9.61 -1.61 6.91
CA ALA A 432 10.91 -1.18 7.41
C ALA A 432 11.98 -1.28 6.30
N GLU A 433 12.73 -0.21 6.07
CA GLU A 433 13.86 -0.23 5.13
C GLU A 433 14.95 -1.20 5.62
N LEU A 434 15.44 -2.05 4.72
CA LEU A 434 16.50 -3.01 4.97
C LEU A 434 17.85 -2.45 4.51
N TRP A 435 17.91 -2.03 3.25
CA TRP A 435 19.10 -1.46 2.63
C TRP A 435 18.71 -0.60 1.43
N ARG A 436 19.66 0.23 0.98
CA ARG A 436 19.51 1.08 -0.20
C ARG A 436 20.84 1.29 -0.93
N ALA A 437 20.79 1.58 -2.22
CA ALA A 437 21.96 1.89 -3.06
C ALA A 437 21.65 3.05 -4.01
N GLN A 438 22.57 4.03 -4.14
CA GLN A 438 22.46 5.12 -5.11
C GLN A 438 22.88 4.65 -6.50
N VAL A 439 21.92 4.15 -7.27
CA VAL A 439 22.16 3.48 -8.57
C VAL A 439 21.11 3.83 -9.63
N CYS A 440 20.15 4.70 -9.30
CA CYS A 440 19.14 5.17 -10.24
C CYS A 440 19.42 6.65 -10.55
N HIS A 441 19.06 7.09 -11.75
CA HIS A 441 19.29 8.43 -12.26
C HIS A 441 18.12 8.88 -13.14
N GLY A 442 17.89 10.19 -13.20
CA GLY A 442 16.88 10.78 -14.09
C GLY A 442 15.47 10.24 -13.85
N GLU A 443 14.78 9.90 -14.92
CA GLU A 443 13.43 9.33 -14.89
C GLU A 443 13.48 7.81 -14.76
N VAL A 444 12.95 7.28 -13.66
CA VAL A 444 13.02 5.85 -13.36
C VAL A 444 11.72 5.17 -13.73
N THR A 445 11.74 4.45 -14.85
CA THR A 445 10.58 3.70 -15.38
C THR A 445 10.77 2.18 -15.33
N PRO A 446 11.96 1.59 -15.56
CA PRO A 446 12.08 0.13 -15.58
C PRO A 446 11.98 -0.43 -14.17
N SER A 447 11.29 -1.56 -14.02
CA SER A 447 11.11 -2.21 -12.72
C SER A 447 12.33 -3.08 -12.40
N PRO A 448 12.76 -3.16 -11.13
CA PRO A 448 13.84 -4.07 -10.74
C PRO A 448 13.39 -5.53 -10.88
N ILE A 449 14.34 -6.44 -11.01
CA ILE A 449 14.10 -7.89 -10.91
C ILE A 449 15.08 -8.53 -9.92
N VAL A 450 14.70 -9.70 -9.40
CA VAL A 450 15.61 -10.57 -8.66
C VAL A 450 15.89 -11.82 -9.48
N ALA A 451 17.18 -12.17 -9.60
CA ALA A 451 17.62 -13.39 -10.26
C ALA A 451 18.64 -14.11 -9.38
N GLY A 452 18.24 -15.24 -8.80
CA GLY A 452 19.02 -15.90 -7.75
C GLY A 452 19.15 -15.01 -6.52
N ASP A 453 20.38 -14.69 -6.13
CA ASP A 453 20.67 -13.82 -4.98
C ASP A 453 21.21 -12.45 -5.39
N ARG A 454 20.62 -11.88 -6.45
CA ARG A 454 21.05 -10.62 -7.08
C ARG A 454 19.83 -9.78 -7.43
N VAL A 455 19.89 -8.50 -7.10
CA VAL A 455 18.92 -7.49 -7.54
C VAL A 455 19.49 -6.79 -8.76
N ILE A 456 18.72 -6.75 -9.83
CA ILE A 456 19.10 -6.15 -11.11
C ILE A 456 18.21 -4.94 -11.34
N THR A 457 18.83 -3.79 -11.61
CA THR A 457 18.15 -2.55 -11.98
C THR A 457 18.77 -2.03 -13.28
N ALA A 458 17.94 -1.52 -14.19
CA ALA A 458 18.40 -0.93 -15.44
C ALA A 458 17.73 0.43 -15.61
N ASN A 459 18.49 1.52 -15.42
CA ASN A 459 18.02 2.89 -15.54
C ASN A 459 19.25 3.81 -15.63
N GLU A 460 19.52 4.36 -16.81
CA GLU A 460 20.79 5.01 -17.22
C GLU A 460 22.05 4.13 -17.11
N GLU A 461 22.07 3.19 -16.15
CA GLU A 461 23.05 2.14 -15.98
C GLU A 461 22.33 0.81 -15.70
N LEU A 462 22.94 -0.31 -16.10
CA LEU A 462 22.61 -1.64 -15.62
C LEU A 462 23.45 -1.89 -14.37
N VAL A 463 22.80 -2.12 -13.24
CA VAL A 463 23.46 -2.35 -11.95
C VAL A 463 22.99 -3.64 -11.32
N VAL A 464 23.95 -4.42 -10.83
CA VAL A 464 23.68 -5.65 -10.08
C VAL A 464 24.16 -5.51 -8.65
N THR A 465 23.24 -5.66 -7.71
CA THR A 465 23.43 -5.41 -6.29
C THR A 465 23.14 -6.67 -5.47
N LYS A 466 23.97 -6.93 -4.45
CA LYS A 466 23.70 -7.99 -3.46
C LYS A 466 22.61 -7.57 -2.47
N PRO A 467 21.62 -8.43 -2.19
CA PRO A 467 20.47 -8.11 -1.35
C PRO A 467 20.63 -8.42 0.15
N ASP A 468 21.83 -8.79 0.61
CA ASP A 468 22.12 -9.24 1.98
C ASP A 468 22.66 -8.14 2.91
N GLY A 469 22.69 -6.90 2.44
CA GLY A 469 23.23 -5.77 3.18
C GLY A 469 22.27 -5.10 4.17
N SER A 470 22.76 -4.03 4.80
CA SER A 470 22.01 -3.18 5.73
C SER A 470 22.38 -1.72 5.56
N GLY A 471 21.40 -0.82 5.56
CA GLY A 471 21.62 0.63 5.40
C GLY A 471 22.07 1.01 3.98
N ASP A 472 22.92 2.03 3.86
CA ASP A 472 23.46 2.44 2.57
C ASP A 472 24.58 1.49 2.12
N VAL A 473 24.30 0.72 1.07
CA VAL A 473 25.17 -0.33 0.56
C VAL A 473 25.81 0.03 -0.79
N THR A 474 25.70 1.29 -1.22
CA THR A 474 26.16 1.77 -2.53
C THR A 474 27.61 1.37 -2.82
N LYS A 475 28.50 1.47 -1.82
CA LYS A 475 29.94 1.18 -1.97
C LYS A 475 30.32 -0.29 -1.70
N THR A 476 29.41 -1.08 -1.13
CA THR A 476 29.75 -2.40 -0.55
C THR A 476 29.05 -3.57 -1.25
N HIS A 477 27.88 -3.35 -1.85
CA HIS A 477 27.05 -4.43 -2.41
C HIS A 477 26.80 -4.31 -3.91
N VAL A 478 27.20 -3.20 -4.55
CA VAL A 478 27.22 -3.12 -6.02
C VAL A 478 28.33 -4.03 -6.54
N LEU A 479 27.97 -5.03 -7.35
CA LEU A 479 28.91 -6.02 -7.88
C LEU A 479 29.56 -5.55 -9.17
N TRP A 480 28.77 -4.99 -10.07
CA TRP A 480 29.23 -4.44 -11.32
C TRP A 480 28.15 -3.53 -11.91
N LYS A 481 28.58 -2.68 -12.84
CA LYS A 481 27.75 -1.73 -13.56
C LYS A 481 28.08 -1.74 -15.05
N GLN A 482 27.11 -1.45 -15.90
CA GLN A 482 27.28 -1.27 -17.35
C GLN A 482 26.44 -0.09 -17.84
N LEU A 483 26.88 0.56 -18.92
CA LEU A 483 26.26 1.78 -19.47
C LEU A 483 25.67 1.61 -20.87
N ASP A 484 25.95 0.49 -21.53
CA ASP A 484 25.52 0.24 -22.91
C ASP A 484 24.17 -0.51 -22.93
N GLY A 485 23.33 -0.23 -23.93
CA GLY A 485 22.09 -0.98 -24.16
C GLY A 485 21.02 -0.82 -23.09
N ILE A 486 21.03 0.31 -22.36
CA ILE A 486 20.12 0.54 -21.24
C ILE A 486 18.73 0.94 -21.77
N PRO A 487 17.65 0.28 -21.30
CA PRO A 487 16.31 0.58 -21.74
C PRO A 487 15.77 1.87 -21.09
N ASP A 488 14.92 2.56 -21.85
CA ASP A 488 14.18 3.75 -21.43
C ASP A 488 12.87 3.42 -20.69
N ILE A 489 12.24 2.28 -20.99
CA ILE A 489 10.93 1.86 -20.43
C ILE A 489 10.92 0.37 -20.02
N SER A 490 11.47 -0.50 -20.87
CA SER A 490 11.41 -1.95 -20.69
C SER A 490 12.21 -2.41 -19.46
N SER A 491 11.60 -3.26 -18.64
CA SER A 491 12.26 -3.87 -17.49
C SER A 491 13.23 -4.99 -17.92
N PRO A 492 14.38 -5.15 -17.24
CA PRO A 492 15.32 -6.23 -17.52
C PRO A 492 14.67 -7.61 -17.33
N LEU A 493 15.24 -8.61 -18.00
CA LEU A 493 14.89 -10.03 -17.84
C LEU A 493 16.16 -10.81 -17.54
N SER A 494 16.05 -11.87 -16.74
CA SER A 494 17.16 -12.80 -16.51
C SER A 494 16.66 -14.23 -16.44
N ASP A 495 17.45 -15.16 -16.97
CA ASP A 495 17.27 -16.60 -16.84
C ASP A 495 18.16 -17.21 -15.71
N GLY A 496 18.82 -16.35 -14.93
CA GLY A 496 19.76 -16.72 -13.87
C GLY A 496 21.22 -16.87 -14.34
N GLN A 497 21.48 -16.92 -15.65
CA GLN A 497 22.83 -16.94 -16.22
C GLN A 497 23.17 -15.62 -16.93
N TYR A 498 22.20 -15.07 -17.64
CA TYR A 498 22.33 -13.85 -18.42
C TYR A 498 21.30 -12.80 -18.01
N VAL A 499 21.59 -11.54 -18.31
CA VAL A 499 20.66 -10.42 -18.23
C VAL A 499 20.41 -9.92 -19.64
N TYR A 500 19.14 -9.80 -19.99
CA TYR A 500 18.65 -9.35 -21.29
C TYR A 500 18.04 -7.96 -21.12
N LEU A 501 18.63 -6.99 -21.81
CA LEU A 501 18.13 -5.61 -21.91
C LEU A 501 17.57 -5.37 -23.30
N LEU A 502 16.43 -4.71 -23.37
CA LEU A 502 15.76 -4.40 -24.64
C LEU A 502 15.37 -2.93 -24.66
N THR A 503 16.04 -2.14 -25.48
CA THR A 503 15.69 -0.72 -25.66
C THR A 503 14.37 -0.56 -26.44
N SER A 504 13.70 0.60 -26.32
CA SER A 504 12.52 0.87 -27.15
C SER A 504 12.80 0.82 -28.65
N SER A 505 14.03 1.09 -29.08
CA SER A 505 14.46 1.02 -30.49
C SER A 505 14.79 -0.39 -30.97
N GLY A 506 14.61 -1.42 -30.13
CA GLY A 506 14.83 -2.81 -30.52
C GLY A 506 16.27 -3.29 -30.45
N ILE A 507 17.14 -2.63 -29.69
CA ILE A 507 18.48 -3.13 -29.40
C ILE A 507 18.40 -4.10 -28.21
N LEU A 508 18.70 -5.37 -28.48
CA LEU A 508 18.84 -6.42 -27.47
C LEU A 508 20.31 -6.53 -27.07
N THR A 509 20.63 -6.18 -25.82
CA THR A 509 21.97 -6.30 -25.26
C THR A 509 21.98 -7.35 -24.15
N VAL A 510 22.97 -8.26 -24.20
CA VAL A 510 23.04 -9.40 -23.28
C VAL A 510 24.34 -9.39 -22.49
N TYR A 511 24.22 -9.51 -21.17
CA TYR A 511 25.33 -9.57 -20.24
C TYR A 511 25.34 -10.90 -19.47
N GLU A 512 26.51 -11.42 -19.17
CA GLU A 512 26.65 -12.50 -18.20
C GLU A 512 26.35 -11.97 -16.79
N LEU A 513 25.37 -12.56 -16.09
CA LEU A 513 24.91 -12.07 -14.77
C LEU A 513 26.02 -12.12 -13.71
N ALA A 514 26.89 -13.13 -13.79
CA ALA A 514 27.95 -13.32 -12.81
C ALA A 514 29.00 -12.19 -12.86
N THR A 515 29.42 -11.81 -14.06
CA THR A 515 30.62 -10.98 -14.30
C THR A 515 30.32 -9.59 -14.85
N GLY A 516 29.13 -9.38 -15.41
CA GLY A 516 28.80 -8.17 -16.16
C GLY A 516 29.45 -8.10 -17.54
N LYS A 517 30.06 -9.18 -18.05
CA LYS A 517 30.66 -9.20 -19.39
C LYS A 517 29.58 -9.22 -20.47
N ARG A 518 29.60 -8.23 -21.37
CA ARG A 518 28.74 -8.21 -22.57
C ARG A 518 29.05 -9.43 -23.45
N GLN A 519 28.00 -10.15 -23.82
CA GLN A 519 28.06 -11.30 -24.72
C GLN A 519 27.84 -10.86 -26.17
N TYR A 520 26.72 -10.19 -26.41
CA TYR A 520 26.39 -9.65 -27.72
C TYR A 520 25.41 -8.48 -27.61
N GLU A 521 25.28 -7.80 -28.74
CA GLU A 521 24.23 -6.82 -29.04
C GLU A 521 23.60 -7.22 -30.37
N HIS A 522 22.28 -7.08 -30.49
CA HIS A 522 21.54 -7.45 -31.69
C HIS A 522 20.35 -6.51 -31.91
N GLU A 523 20.18 -6.03 -33.13
CA GLU A 523 19.05 -5.18 -33.52
C GLU A 523 17.90 -6.04 -34.03
N LEU A 524 16.72 -5.91 -33.41
CA LEU A 524 15.51 -6.66 -33.75
C LEU A 524 14.68 -6.00 -34.87
N GLU A 525 15.15 -4.86 -35.40
CA GLU A 525 14.57 -4.12 -36.54
C GLU A 525 13.10 -3.71 -36.32
N THR A 526 12.70 -3.43 -35.07
CA THR A 526 11.36 -2.98 -34.72
C THR A 526 11.34 -2.33 -33.33
N ASP A 527 10.30 -1.56 -33.03
CA ASP A 527 10.16 -0.84 -31.78
C ASP A 527 9.42 -1.66 -30.71
N PHE A 528 9.77 -1.41 -29.45
CA PHE A 528 9.21 -2.10 -28.29
C PHE A 528 8.79 -1.12 -27.20
N LYS A 529 7.67 -1.44 -26.55
CA LYS A 529 7.27 -0.86 -25.25
C LYS A 529 7.04 -1.94 -24.20
N ALA A 530 6.68 -3.14 -24.64
CA ALA A 530 6.56 -4.30 -23.79
C ALA A 530 7.94 -4.78 -23.34
N SER A 531 8.04 -5.14 -22.06
CA SER A 531 9.27 -5.71 -21.51
C SER A 531 9.43 -7.17 -21.96
N PRO A 532 10.67 -7.66 -22.13
CA PRO A 532 10.93 -9.06 -22.52
C PRO A 532 10.39 -10.05 -21.48
N ALA A 533 9.96 -11.23 -21.95
CA ALA A 533 9.50 -12.33 -21.10
C ALA A 533 10.23 -13.64 -21.44
N ALA A 534 10.26 -14.59 -20.51
CA ALA A 534 10.83 -15.92 -20.72
C ALA A 534 9.88 -17.04 -20.28
N GLY A 535 10.02 -18.21 -20.89
CA GLY A 535 9.31 -19.42 -20.49
C GLY A 535 9.59 -20.56 -21.45
N GLY A 536 9.57 -21.80 -20.96
CA GLY A 536 9.79 -22.99 -21.80
C GLY A 536 11.11 -22.98 -22.58
N GLY A 537 12.18 -22.40 -22.01
CA GLY A 537 13.49 -22.30 -22.66
C GLY A 537 13.56 -21.30 -23.80
N ARG A 538 12.68 -20.29 -23.84
CA ARG A 538 12.61 -19.27 -24.88
C ARG A 538 12.50 -17.88 -24.27
N LEU A 539 13.04 -16.91 -25.00
CA LEU A 539 12.81 -15.48 -24.81
C LEU A 539 11.72 -15.03 -25.78
N TYR A 540 10.84 -14.14 -25.32
CA TYR A 540 9.75 -13.54 -26.07
C TYR A 540 9.88 -12.02 -26.05
N PHE A 541 9.87 -11.41 -27.23
CA PHE A 541 9.91 -9.97 -27.44
C PHE A 541 8.65 -9.54 -28.21
N PHE A 542 7.85 -8.65 -27.63
CA PHE A 542 6.56 -8.25 -28.19
C PHE A 542 6.64 -6.82 -28.72
N ALA A 543 6.75 -6.70 -30.03
CA ALA A 543 6.94 -5.42 -30.71
C ALA A 543 5.65 -4.61 -30.80
N GLU A 544 5.80 -3.29 -30.89
CA GLU A 544 4.70 -2.34 -30.95
C GLU A 544 3.80 -2.54 -32.17
N ASN A 545 4.35 -3.05 -33.28
CA ASN A 545 3.61 -3.35 -34.50
C ASN A 545 2.84 -4.69 -34.47
N GLY A 546 2.85 -5.39 -33.33
CA GLY A 546 2.16 -6.68 -33.16
C GLY A 546 3.01 -7.91 -33.52
N LEU A 547 4.26 -7.73 -33.94
CA LEU A 547 5.19 -8.83 -34.17
C LEU A 547 5.71 -9.37 -32.84
N THR A 548 5.60 -10.67 -32.62
CA THR A 548 6.36 -11.34 -31.54
C THR A 548 7.58 -12.02 -32.12
N ILE A 549 8.76 -11.72 -31.57
CA ILE A 549 10.02 -12.38 -31.92
C ILE A 549 10.39 -13.33 -30.78
N MET A 550 10.69 -14.58 -31.12
CA MET A 550 11.18 -15.59 -30.17
C MET A 550 12.65 -15.87 -30.41
N ALA A 551 13.42 -16.02 -29.34
CA ALA A 551 14.83 -16.37 -29.42
C ALA A 551 15.21 -17.41 -28.35
N ALA A 552 16.30 -18.14 -28.58
CA ALA A 552 16.90 -18.98 -27.56
C ALA A 552 17.69 -18.11 -26.56
N PRO A 553 17.65 -18.43 -25.26
CA PRO A 553 18.56 -17.83 -24.30
C PRO A 553 19.99 -18.32 -24.57
N GLY A 554 20.98 -17.43 -24.42
CA GLY A 554 22.38 -17.82 -24.46
C GLY A 554 23.33 -16.66 -24.76
N PRO A 555 24.62 -16.96 -25.00
CA PRO A 555 25.66 -15.97 -25.25
C PRO A 555 25.74 -15.50 -26.72
N LYS A 556 24.81 -15.96 -27.58
CA LYS A 556 24.68 -15.54 -28.98
C LYS A 556 23.21 -15.45 -29.33
N PHE A 557 22.85 -14.49 -30.18
CA PHE A 557 21.49 -14.40 -30.68
C PHE A 557 21.16 -15.59 -31.57
N GLN A 558 20.04 -16.24 -31.28
CA GLN A 558 19.47 -17.30 -32.11
C GLN A 558 17.95 -17.11 -32.16
N GLU A 559 17.46 -16.56 -33.27
CA GLU A 559 16.02 -16.44 -33.51
C GLU A 559 15.41 -17.85 -33.67
N LEU A 560 14.27 -18.06 -33.01
CA LEU A 560 13.48 -19.30 -33.07
C LEU A 560 12.22 -19.16 -33.93
N GLY A 561 11.73 -17.93 -34.12
CA GLY A 561 10.60 -17.65 -34.99
C GLY A 561 9.96 -16.30 -34.73
N ARG A 562 9.04 -15.94 -35.63
CA ARG A 562 8.25 -14.71 -35.60
C ARG A 562 6.77 -15.04 -35.69
N CYS A 563 5.95 -14.33 -34.93
CA CYS A 563 4.50 -14.55 -34.89
C CYS A 563 3.76 -13.20 -34.94
N PRO A 564 3.10 -12.87 -36.07
CA PRO A 564 2.45 -11.57 -36.23
C PRO A 564 1.04 -11.54 -35.62
N LEU A 565 0.64 -10.36 -35.14
CA LEU A 565 -0.74 -10.01 -34.82
C LEU A 565 -1.12 -8.71 -35.55
N PRO A 566 -2.34 -8.60 -36.10
CA PRO A 566 -2.83 -7.37 -36.74
C PRO A 566 -3.34 -6.37 -35.69
N ASP A 567 -2.53 -6.07 -34.67
CA ASP A 567 -2.87 -5.15 -33.58
C ASP A 567 -1.59 -4.60 -32.96
N SER A 568 -1.61 -3.35 -32.52
CA SER A 568 -0.45 -2.76 -31.84
C SER A 568 -0.35 -3.26 -30.41
N VAL A 569 0.86 -3.62 -29.95
CA VAL A 569 1.09 -4.23 -28.63
C VAL A 569 2.07 -3.38 -27.82
N LEU A 570 1.55 -2.68 -26.81
CA LEU A 570 2.34 -1.90 -25.87
C LEU A 570 2.53 -2.59 -24.51
N ALA A 571 1.61 -3.50 -24.18
CA ALA A 571 1.56 -4.16 -22.88
C ALA A 571 2.42 -5.43 -22.86
N THR A 572 3.02 -5.73 -21.70
CA THR A 572 3.74 -6.99 -21.50
C THR A 572 2.75 -8.15 -21.36
N PRO A 573 2.78 -9.19 -22.20
CA PRO A 573 1.80 -10.28 -22.15
C PRO A 573 1.89 -11.15 -20.90
N ALA A 574 0.82 -11.90 -20.63
CA ALA A 574 0.79 -12.91 -19.57
C ALA A 574 1.00 -14.31 -20.14
N LEU A 575 1.95 -15.06 -19.58
CA LEU A 575 2.35 -16.39 -20.04
C LEU A 575 1.90 -17.44 -19.00
N VAL A 576 0.79 -18.15 -19.26
CA VAL A 576 0.19 -19.08 -18.30
C VAL A 576 -0.35 -20.32 -18.99
N ASP A 577 0.04 -21.50 -18.50
CA ASP A 577 -0.49 -22.82 -18.83
C ASP A 577 -0.75 -23.03 -20.34
N GLY A 578 0.33 -23.05 -21.11
CA GLY A 578 0.27 -23.25 -22.56
C GLY A 578 -0.45 -22.17 -23.36
N ARG A 579 -0.70 -21.01 -22.74
CA ARG A 579 -1.34 -19.86 -23.36
C ARG A 579 -0.51 -18.59 -23.15
N ILE A 580 -0.60 -17.67 -24.11
CA ILE A 580 -0.12 -16.30 -23.96
C ILE A 580 -1.31 -15.37 -24.18
N TYR A 581 -1.55 -14.49 -23.23
CA TYR A 581 -2.61 -13.48 -23.29
C TYR A 581 -1.98 -12.15 -23.70
N ILE A 582 -2.29 -11.71 -24.91
CA ILE A 582 -1.66 -10.54 -25.53
C ILE A 582 -2.72 -9.45 -25.65
N ARG A 583 -2.50 -8.33 -24.93
CA ARG A 583 -3.34 -7.15 -25.06
C ARG A 583 -2.82 -6.29 -26.21
N GLY A 584 -3.60 -6.22 -27.28
CA GLY A 584 -3.44 -5.24 -28.34
C GLY A 584 -4.19 -3.94 -28.02
N LYS A 585 -4.04 -2.95 -28.91
CA LYS A 585 -4.74 -1.65 -28.84
C LYS A 585 -6.26 -1.82 -28.94
N THR A 586 -6.73 -2.79 -29.72
CA THR A 586 -8.16 -2.98 -29.99
C THR A 586 -8.72 -4.32 -29.51
N ASN A 587 -7.88 -5.30 -29.21
CA ASN A 587 -8.33 -6.63 -28.81
C ASN A 587 -7.45 -7.26 -27.73
N LEU A 588 -8.05 -8.18 -26.97
CA LEU A 588 -7.32 -9.18 -26.19
C LEU A 588 -7.27 -10.48 -26.98
N TYR A 589 -6.08 -11.04 -27.15
CA TYR A 589 -5.84 -12.32 -27.81
C TYR A 589 -5.44 -13.37 -26.78
N CYS A 590 -5.94 -14.59 -26.95
CA CYS A 590 -5.37 -15.77 -26.33
C CYS A 590 -4.76 -16.63 -27.43
N VAL A 591 -3.43 -16.67 -27.48
CA VAL A 591 -2.69 -17.62 -28.30
C VAL A 591 -2.40 -18.86 -27.47
N GLY A 592 -2.38 -20.02 -28.11
CA GLY A 592 -2.07 -21.27 -27.42
C GLY A 592 -2.17 -22.46 -28.35
N ILE A 593 -1.84 -23.62 -27.79
CA ILE A 593 -1.94 -24.89 -28.49
C ILE A 593 -3.38 -25.38 -28.29
N LYS A 594 -4.17 -25.51 -29.37
CA LYS A 594 -5.49 -26.16 -29.29
C LYS A 594 -5.27 -27.58 -28.76
N GLN A 595 -5.72 -27.86 -27.55
CA GLN A 595 -5.73 -29.22 -27.04
C GLN A 595 -6.73 -30.02 -27.89
N PRO A 596 -6.37 -31.24 -28.34
CA PRO A 596 -7.17 -32.05 -29.26
C PRO A 596 -8.54 -32.43 -28.69
#